data_AF-A0A6M1RHU7-F1
#
_entry.id   AF-A0A6M1RHU7-F1
#
_cell.length_a   1.000
_cell.length_b   1.000
_cell.length_c   1.000
_cell.angle_alpha   90.00
_cell.angle_beta   90.00
_cell.angle_gamma   90.00
#
_symmetry.space_group_name_H-M   'P 1'
#
loop_
_entity.id
_entity.type
_entity.pdbx_description
1 polymer ?
#
loop_
_entity_poly.entity_id
_entity_poly.type
_entity_poly.pdbx_seq_one_letter_code
_entity_poly.pdbx_strand_id
1 'polypeptide(L)'
;MKTSLKDEFLSTLDGKKAEEILRRCVHCGFCNATCPTYQELSDERDGPRGRIYLIKQMLENGEATEKTRTHLDRCLTCRSCETTCPSGVEYSQLLDIGKQHIEKLVPRSFSDRTLRYGVTRILPNASWNKVMFRLARQFTFLMPDTFREQIPTEQPLKSYPSATKTNRTMIAFRGCVQQTATPNTVKAAKAVLSHLGIELIEVAQEGCCGAVNLHLSEHERAVQQAKRNIDVWWRYLEHGAEAIVMSASGCGVTIKDYPQLLVESPYYRERALVIAEKAKDLSEILLAEDLTQLPLKTSNERVAVHCPCTLQHGMKNKETYYEVLRRLGVEQTRKSEDHLCCGSAGTYSLFQPELSQQLLKRKMKALSEGDPEGIVTANIGCQLHLGSKAQVPVKHWIELIAERLEN
;
A
#
# COMPACT_ATOMS: atom_id res chain seq x y z
N MET A 1 -4.98 27.17 -10.32
CA MET A 1 -6.08 27.44 -11.28
C MET A 1 -7.21 28.27 -10.67
N LYS A 2 -8.08 28.91 -11.46
CA LYS A 2 -9.28 29.60 -10.94
C LYS A 2 -10.30 28.58 -10.42
N THR A 3 -10.82 28.77 -9.22
CA THR A 3 -11.85 27.95 -8.59
C THR A 3 -13.10 28.78 -8.32
N SER A 4 -14.27 28.16 -8.40
CA SER A 4 -15.58 28.76 -8.13
C SER A 4 -16.46 27.78 -7.36
N LEU A 5 -15.94 27.27 -6.23
CA LEU A 5 -16.67 26.34 -5.37
C LEU A 5 -17.82 27.06 -4.66
N LYS A 6 -18.94 26.36 -4.43
CA LYS A 6 -20.10 26.91 -3.70
C LYS A 6 -19.73 27.22 -2.25
N ASP A 7 -20.21 28.34 -1.71
CA ASP A 7 -19.90 28.82 -0.35
C ASP A 7 -20.21 27.78 0.73
N GLU A 8 -21.31 27.03 0.58
CA GLU A 8 -21.68 25.94 1.47
C GLU A 8 -20.59 24.87 1.56
N PHE A 9 -19.98 24.50 0.44
CA PHE A 9 -18.90 23.51 0.44
C PHE A 9 -17.60 24.10 0.99
N LEU A 10 -17.28 25.36 0.64
CA LEU A 10 -16.12 26.09 1.19
C LEU A 10 -16.16 26.27 2.71
N SER A 11 -17.34 26.20 3.33
CA SER A 11 -17.46 26.24 4.78
C SER A 11 -16.93 24.97 5.47
N THR A 12 -16.85 23.85 4.75
CA THR A 12 -16.38 22.55 5.25
C THR A 12 -14.86 22.44 5.21
N LEU A 13 -14.28 21.53 6.00
CA LEU A 13 -12.84 21.23 5.97
C LEU A 13 -12.41 20.69 4.60
N ASP A 14 -13.20 19.77 4.03
CA ASP A 14 -12.96 19.20 2.70
C ASP A 14 -12.97 20.27 1.61
N GLY A 15 -13.92 21.21 1.66
CA GLY A 15 -14.00 22.29 0.67
C GLY A 15 -12.81 23.23 0.70
N LYS A 16 -12.37 23.65 1.90
CA LYS A 16 -11.16 24.46 2.06
C LYS A 16 -9.92 23.73 1.53
N LYS A 17 -9.81 22.43 1.84
CA LYS A 17 -8.66 21.62 1.42
C LYS A 17 -8.66 21.38 -0.09
N ALA A 18 -9.81 21.06 -0.67
CA ALA A 18 -9.96 20.92 -2.11
C ALA A 18 -9.62 22.22 -2.83
N GLU A 19 -10.08 23.38 -2.34
CA GLU A 19 -9.76 24.68 -2.93
C GLU A 19 -8.25 24.94 -2.92
N GLU A 20 -7.60 24.72 -1.79
CA GLU A 20 -6.16 24.88 -1.64
C GLU A 20 -5.39 24.05 -2.68
N ILE A 21 -5.70 22.75 -2.77
CA ILE A 21 -5.03 21.82 -3.69
C ILE A 21 -5.29 22.20 -5.15
N LEU A 22 -6.54 22.55 -5.51
CA LEU A 22 -6.91 22.97 -6.86
C LEU A 22 -6.13 24.23 -7.27
N ARG A 23 -6.01 25.22 -6.37
CA ARG A 23 -5.31 26.47 -6.66
C ARG A 23 -3.82 26.27 -6.95
N ARG A 24 -3.15 25.30 -6.31
CA ARG A 24 -1.74 24.95 -6.56
C ARG A 24 -1.47 24.43 -7.97
N CYS A 25 -2.44 23.78 -8.62
CA CYS A 25 -2.22 23.20 -9.95
C CYS A 25 -2.10 24.29 -11.04
N VAL A 26 -1.00 24.21 -11.80
CA VAL A 26 -0.65 25.10 -12.92
C VAL A 26 -0.85 24.47 -14.31
N HIS A 27 -1.44 23.27 -14.38
CA HIS A 27 -1.76 22.56 -15.62
C HIS A 27 -0.58 22.18 -16.55
N CYS A 28 0.65 22.12 -16.02
CA CYS A 28 1.86 21.79 -16.80
C CYS A 28 1.89 20.38 -17.42
N GLY A 29 1.16 19.41 -16.86
CA GLY A 29 1.02 18.07 -17.44
C GLY A 29 2.10 17.05 -17.10
N PHE A 30 3.15 17.39 -16.33
CA PHE A 30 4.20 16.43 -15.91
C PHE A 30 3.65 15.17 -15.22
N CYS A 31 2.53 15.31 -14.50
CA CYS A 31 1.85 14.21 -13.83
C CYS A 31 1.32 13.14 -14.80
N ASN A 32 0.99 13.49 -16.05
CA ASN A 32 0.49 12.52 -17.03
C ASN A 32 1.63 11.62 -17.53
N ALA A 33 2.85 12.16 -17.64
CA ALA A 33 4.02 11.41 -18.08
C ALA A 33 4.38 10.26 -17.13
N THR A 34 4.01 10.33 -15.85
CA THR A 34 4.26 9.27 -14.86
C THR A 34 3.02 8.51 -14.43
N CYS A 35 1.82 8.90 -14.89
CA CYS A 35 0.59 8.24 -14.48
C CYS A 35 0.40 6.92 -15.23
N PRO A 36 0.32 5.76 -14.54
CA PRO A 36 0.23 4.48 -15.22
C PRO A 36 -1.04 4.35 -16.07
N THR A 37 -2.19 4.81 -15.57
CA THR A 37 -3.45 4.67 -16.33
C THR A 37 -3.54 5.60 -17.53
N TYR A 38 -2.90 6.77 -17.49
CA TYR A 38 -2.74 7.60 -18.68
C TYR A 38 -1.79 6.96 -19.70
N GLN A 39 -0.65 6.40 -19.26
CA GLN A 39 0.28 5.75 -20.19
C GLN A 39 -0.34 4.56 -20.92
N GLU A 40 -1.17 3.76 -20.24
CA GLU A 40 -1.83 2.60 -20.87
C GLU A 40 -3.02 3.01 -21.75
N LEU A 41 -3.82 4.01 -21.36
CA LEU A 41 -5.06 4.36 -22.05
C LEU A 41 -4.94 5.54 -23.02
N SER A 42 -3.94 6.40 -22.84
CA SER A 42 -3.79 7.69 -23.53
C SER A 42 -5.04 8.61 -23.45
N ASP A 43 -5.91 8.38 -22.46
CA ASP A 43 -7.09 9.20 -22.18
C ASP A 43 -6.74 10.23 -21.10
N GLU A 44 -6.81 11.52 -21.44
CA GLU A 44 -6.53 12.63 -20.52
C GLU A 44 -7.37 12.55 -19.24
N ARG A 45 -8.60 12.04 -19.32
CA ARG A 45 -9.51 11.88 -18.17
C ARG A 45 -9.02 10.79 -17.21
N ASP A 46 -8.21 9.86 -17.70
CA ASP A 46 -7.52 8.85 -16.90
C ASP A 46 -6.10 9.28 -16.47
N GLY A 47 -5.71 10.53 -16.76
CA GLY A 47 -4.54 11.20 -16.17
C GLY A 47 -4.88 12.02 -14.91
N PRO A 48 -3.90 12.36 -14.06
CA PRO A 48 -4.12 13.12 -12.85
C PRO A 48 -4.67 14.52 -13.15
N ARG A 49 -4.19 15.17 -14.22
CA ARG A 49 -4.67 16.50 -14.62
C ARG A 49 -6.14 16.47 -15.04
N GLY A 50 -6.55 15.51 -15.86
CA GLY A 50 -7.95 15.34 -16.23
C GLY A 50 -8.84 15.02 -15.04
N ARG A 51 -8.39 14.14 -14.13
CA ARG A 51 -9.14 13.83 -12.89
C ARG A 51 -9.28 15.04 -11.97
N ILE A 52 -8.24 15.87 -11.83
CA ILE A 52 -8.33 17.15 -11.10
C ILE A 52 -9.44 18.03 -11.69
N TYR A 53 -9.52 18.10 -13.02
CA TYR A 53 -10.55 18.89 -13.69
C TYR A 53 -11.95 18.31 -13.49
N LEU A 54 -12.11 16.98 -13.58
CA LEU A 54 -13.36 16.28 -13.30
C LEU A 54 -13.84 16.53 -11.86
N ILE A 55 -12.93 16.44 -10.88
CA ILE A 55 -13.24 16.73 -9.47
C ILE A 55 -13.64 18.18 -9.31
N LYS A 56 -12.88 19.13 -9.89
CA LYS A 56 -13.23 20.55 -9.86
C LYS A 56 -14.62 20.81 -10.41
N GLN A 57 -14.93 20.35 -11.63
CA GLN A 57 -16.22 20.58 -12.25
C GLN A 57 -17.37 19.99 -11.42
N MET A 58 -17.17 18.80 -10.87
CA MET A 58 -18.14 18.18 -9.98
C MET A 58 -18.38 19.02 -8.72
N LEU A 59 -17.31 19.53 -8.08
CA LEU A 59 -17.44 20.33 -6.86
C LEU A 59 -17.98 21.75 -7.11
N GLU A 60 -17.77 22.33 -8.29
CA GLU A 60 -18.31 23.65 -8.66
C GLU A 60 -19.79 23.56 -9.04
N ASN A 61 -20.14 22.58 -9.89
CA ASN A 61 -21.49 22.50 -10.46
C ASN A 61 -22.43 21.68 -9.56
N GLY A 62 -21.90 20.70 -8.81
CA GLY A 62 -22.67 19.72 -8.07
C GLY A 62 -23.19 18.57 -8.94
N GLU A 63 -22.66 18.42 -10.16
CA GLU A 63 -23.09 17.41 -11.13
C GLU A 63 -21.95 16.45 -11.47
N ALA A 64 -22.25 15.16 -11.52
CA ALA A 64 -21.34 14.13 -11.98
C ALA A 64 -22.11 13.04 -12.73
N THR A 65 -21.38 12.29 -13.55
CA THR A 65 -21.93 11.14 -14.29
C THR A 65 -21.23 9.87 -13.89
N GLU A 66 -21.78 8.73 -14.32
CA GLU A 66 -21.09 7.45 -14.22
C GLU A 66 -19.71 7.48 -14.89
N LYS A 67 -19.55 8.22 -16.00
CA LYS A 67 -18.24 8.40 -16.66
C LYS A 67 -17.24 9.11 -15.74
N THR A 68 -17.67 10.17 -15.04
CA THR A 68 -16.86 10.85 -14.03
C THR A 68 -16.38 9.86 -12.98
N ARG A 69 -17.29 9.03 -12.43
CA ARG A 69 -16.98 8.01 -11.42
C ARG A 69 -15.97 6.98 -11.94
N THR A 70 -16.19 6.46 -13.14
CA THR A 70 -15.30 5.48 -13.79
C THR A 70 -13.87 5.99 -13.88
N HIS A 71 -13.68 7.24 -14.31
CA HIS A 71 -12.33 7.81 -14.39
C HIS A 71 -11.68 7.97 -13.01
N LEU A 72 -12.42 8.36 -11.96
CA LEU A 72 -11.88 8.43 -10.59
C LEU A 72 -11.56 7.03 -10.02
N ASP A 73 -12.40 6.04 -10.29
CA ASP A 73 -12.23 4.65 -9.86
C ASP A 73 -11.00 3.99 -10.51
N ARG A 74 -10.67 4.36 -11.74
CA ARG A 74 -9.47 3.90 -12.44
C ARG A 74 -8.16 4.44 -11.87
N CYS A 75 -8.18 5.37 -10.92
CA CYS A 75 -6.96 5.80 -10.26
C CYS A 75 -6.42 4.72 -9.31
N LEU A 76 -5.16 4.31 -9.52
CA LEU A 76 -4.44 3.36 -8.69
C LEU A 76 -4.06 3.87 -7.29
N THR A 77 -4.25 5.17 -7.00
CA THR A 77 -3.79 5.82 -5.76
C THR A 77 -2.27 5.69 -5.53
N CYS A 78 -1.47 5.52 -6.60
CA CYS A 78 -0.03 5.22 -6.50
C CYS A 78 0.86 6.43 -6.18
N ARG A 79 0.32 7.67 -6.18
CA ARG A 79 1.01 8.94 -5.87
C ARG A 79 2.24 9.29 -6.73
N SER A 80 2.49 8.60 -7.83
CA SER A 80 3.56 8.95 -8.78
C SER A 80 3.42 10.37 -9.33
N CYS A 81 2.17 10.82 -9.51
CA CYS A 81 1.83 12.16 -9.92
C CYS A 81 2.24 13.24 -8.92
N GLU A 82 2.25 12.95 -7.61
CA GLU A 82 2.63 13.90 -6.58
C GLU A 82 4.14 14.04 -6.50
N THR A 83 4.86 12.92 -6.63
CA THR A 83 6.34 12.92 -6.64
C THR A 83 6.89 13.76 -7.79
N THR A 84 6.26 13.70 -8.98
CA THR A 84 6.72 14.46 -10.16
C THR A 84 6.17 15.90 -10.21
N CYS A 85 5.23 16.27 -9.35
CA CYS A 85 4.56 17.56 -9.45
C CYS A 85 5.46 18.70 -8.91
N PRO A 86 5.92 19.65 -9.74
CA PRO A 86 6.75 20.76 -9.26
C PRO A 86 5.97 21.72 -8.37
N SER A 87 4.64 21.73 -8.47
CA SER A 87 3.76 22.61 -7.70
C SER A 87 3.27 22.00 -6.37
N GLY A 88 3.68 20.77 -6.03
CA GLY A 88 3.28 20.12 -4.78
C GLY A 88 1.77 19.90 -4.64
N VAL A 89 1.10 19.49 -5.72
CA VAL A 89 -0.33 19.13 -5.69
C VAL A 89 -0.51 17.82 -4.93
N GLU A 90 -1.20 17.87 -3.79
CA GLU A 90 -1.58 16.70 -2.96
C GLU A 90 -2.77 15.96 -3.58
N TYR A 91 -2.55 15.40 -4.77
CA TYR A 91 -3.58 14.78 -5.60
C TYR A 91 -4.38 13.68 -4.88
N SER A 92 -3.77 12.87 -4.02
CA SER A 92 -4.46 11.78 -3.31
C SER A 92 -5.54 12.31 -2.38
N GLN A 93 -5.30 13.41 -1.69
CA GLN A 93 -6.28 14.03 -0.80
C GLN A 93 -7.46 14.60 -1.60
N LEU A 94 -7.17 15.25 -2.74
CA LEU A 94 -8.22 15.73 -3.63
C LEU A 94 -9.04 14.58 -4.22
N LEU A 95 -8.39 13.48 -4.58
CA LEU A 95 -9.07 12.28 -5.08
C LEU A 95 -9.97 11.66 -4.02
N ASP A 96 -9.53 11.58 -2.77
CA ASP A 96 -10.32 11.03 -1.67
C ASP A 96 -11.59 11.88 -1.44
N ILE A 97 -11.46 13.21 -1.39
CA ILE A 97 -12.61 14.15 -1.32
C ILE A 97 -13.54 13.93 -2.53
N GLY A 98 -12.97 13.83 -3.73
CA GLY A 98 -13.72 13.60 -4.96
C GLY A 98 -14.49 12.28 -4.95
N LYS A 99 -13.86 11.20 -4.49
CA LYS A 99 -14.48 9.87 -4.35
C LYS A 99 -15.59 9.87 -3.32
N GLN A 100 -15.40 10.51 -2.16
CA GLN A 100 -16.46 10.60 -1.15
C GLN A 100 -17.67 11.40 -1.65
N HIS A 101 -17.43 12.49 -2.40
CA HIS A 101 -18.50 13.31 -2.94
C HIS A 101 -19.25 12.62 -4.08
N ILE A 102 -18.55 11.94 -4.99
CA ILE A 102 -19.20 11.29 -6.14
C ILE A 102 -20.08 10.10 -5.75
N GLU A 103 -19.77 9.37 -4.66
CA GLU A 103 -20.63 8.30 -4.15
C GLU A 103 -22.03 8.81 -3.74
N LYS A 104 -22.15 10.10 -3.35
CA LYS A 104 -23.43 10.73 -3.01
C LYS A 104 -24.21 11.17 -4.25
N LEU A 105 -23.52 11.61 -5.29
CA LEU A 105 -24.14 12.12 -6.52
C LEU A 105 -24.52 11.02 -7.51
N VAL A 106 -23.69 9.98 -7.61
CA VAL A 106 -23.83 8.93 -8.63
C VAL A 106 -23.81 7.56 -7.95
N PRO A 107 -24.99 7.07 -7.47
CA PRO A 107 -25.05 5.81 -6.75
C PRO A 107 -24.62 4.64 -7.63
N ARG A 108 -24.00 3.65 -6.99
CA ARG A 108 -23.54 2.41 -7.64
C ARG A 108 -24.69 1.43 -7.83
N SER A 109 -24.53 0.54 -8.81
CA SER A 109 -25.46 -0.57 -9.02
C SER A 109 -25.50 -1.49 -7.80
N PHE A 110 -26.59 -2.26 -7.65
CA PHE A 110 -26.76 -3.14 -6.49
C PHE A 110 -25.65 -4.21 -6.39
N SER A 111 -25.21 -4.76 -7.53
CA SER A 111 -24.14 -5.75 -7.57
C SER A 111 -22.79 -5.17 -7.13
N ASP A 112 -22.41 -3.99 -7.63
CA ASP A 112 -21.17 -3.32 -7.24
C ASP A 112 -21.19 -2.96 -5.74
N ARG A 113 -22.32 -2.44 -5.24
CA ARG A 113 -22.51 -2.14 -3.81
C ARG A 113 -22.32 -3.39 -2.94
N THR A 114 -22.94 -4.51 -3.33
CA THR A 114 -22.86 -5.76 -2.58
C THR A 114 -21.44 -6.32 -2.56
N LEU A 115 -20.76 -6.32 -3.71
CA LEU A 115 -19.37 -6.77 -3.82
C LEU A 115 -18.44 -5.91 -2.95
N ARG A 116 -18.52 -4.58 -3.07
CA ARG A 116 -17.73 -3.64 -2.25
C ARG A 116 -18.02 -3.80 -0.77
N TYR A 117 -19.28 -3.98 -0.39
CA TYR A 117 -19.67 -4.26 0.98
C TYR A 117 -19.03 -5.56 1.50
N GLY A 118 -19.01 -6.64 0.71
CA GLY A 118 -18.32 -7.87 1.07
C GLY A 118 -16.82 -7.66 1.28
N VAL A 119 -16.16 -7.04 0.29
CA VAL A 119 -14.70 -6.80 0.31
C VAL A 119 -14.29 -5.96 1.52
N THR A 120 -15.02 -4.89 1.83
CA THR A 120 -14.70 -3.94 2.92
C THR A 120 -14.92 -4.51 4.32
N ARG A 121 -15.52 -5.71 4.44
CA ARG A 121 -15.95 -6.34 5.71
C ARG A 121 -15.15 -7.62 5.93
N ILE A 122 -14.92 -8.38 4.87
CA ILE A 122 -14.18 -9.65 4.90
C ILE A 122 -12.68 -9.40 4.89
N LEU A 123 -12.13 -8.67 3.90
CA LEU A 123 -10.67 -8.54 3.77
C LEU A 123 -10.00 -7.84 4.97
N PRO A 124 -10.57 -6.76 5.55
CA PRO A 124 -10.00 -6.12 6.73
C PRO A 124 -10.05 -6.96 8.01
N ASN A 125 -10.82 -8.05 8.03
CA ASN A 125 -10.93 -8.92 9.19
C ASN A 125 -10.15 -10.23 8.97
N ALA A 126 -9.06 -10.39 9.72
CA ALA A 126 -8.15 -11.53 9.57
C ALA A 126 -8.80 -12.90 9.82
N SER A 127 -9.79 -12.98 10.71
CA SER A 127 -10.50 -14.23 10.97
C SER A 127 -11.37 -14.61 9.76
N TRP A 128 -12.10 -13.63 9.22
CA TRP A 128 -12.96 -13.86 8.06
C TRP A 128 -12.18 -14.06 6.77
N ASN A 129 -11.13 -13.28 6.51
CA ASN A 129 -10.32 -13.46 5.31
C ASN A 129 -9.57 -14.81 5.30
N LYS A 130 -9.15 -15.33 6.46
CA LYS A 130 -8.55 -16.67 6.59
C LYS A 130 -9.52 -17.76 6.18
N VAL A 131 -10.76 -17.69 6.69
CA VAL A 131 -11.83 -18.63 6.35
C VAL A 131 -12.17 -18.52 4.86
N MET A 132 -12.30 -17.29 4.35
CA MET A 132 -12.60 -17.04 2.94
C MET A 132 -11.50 -17.59 2.03
N PHE A 133 -10.22 -17.33 2.29
CA PHE A 133 -9.13 -17.88 1.49
C PHE A 133 -9.08 -19.40 1.54
N ARG A 134 -9.33 -20.02 2.70
CA ARG A 134 -9.39 -21.49 2.82
C ARG A 134 -10.50 -22.06 1.94
N LEU A 135 -11.71 -21.50 2.01
CA LEU A 135 -12.83 -21.94 1.18
C LEU A 135 -12.56 -21.67 -0.30
N ALA A 136 -12.07 -20.49 -0.64
CA ALA A 136 -11.77 -20.10 -2.01
C ALA A 136 -10.77 -21.08 -2.66
N ARG A 137 -9.72 -21.50 -1.92
CA ARG A 137 -8.76 -22.54 -2.37
C ARG A 137 -9.44 -23.86 -2.76
N GLN A 138 -10.39 -24.33 -1.93
CA GLN A 138 -11.11 -25.59 -2.16
C GLN A 138 -12.01 -25.54 -3.41
N PHE A 139 -12.55 -24.37 -3.74
CA PHE A 139 -13.49 -24.18 -4.85
C PHE A 139 -12.87 -23.47 -6.06
N THR A 140 -11.53 -23.34 -6.12
CA THR A 140 -10.80 -22.69 -7.23
C THR A 140 -11.20 -23.22 -8.61
N PHE A 141 -11.51 -24.51 -8.74
CA PHE A 141 -11.89 -25.16 -10.01
C PHE A 141 -13.25 -24.68 -10.56
N LEU A 142 -14.13 -24.14 -9.71
CA LEU A 142 -15.44 -23.61 -10.10
C LEU A 142 -15.39 -22.12 -10.46
N MET A 143 -14.27 -21.44 -10.21
CA MET A 143 -14.16 -19.99 -10.34
C MET A 143 -13.60 -19.60 -11.72
N PRO A 144 -14.02 -18.46 -12.28
CA PRO A 144 -13.36 -17.87 -13.45
C PRO A 144 -11.89 -17.60 -13.18
N ASP A 145 -11.06 -17.67 -14.22
CA ASP A 145 -9.60 -17.46 -14.12
C ASP A 145 -9.24 -16.14 -13.44
N THR A 146 -10.00 -15.08 -13.74
CA THR A 146 -9.81 -13.74 -13.17
C THR A 146 -9.90 -13.71 -11.65
N PHE A 147 -10.78 -14.51 -11.04
CA PHE A 147 -10.89 -14.63 -9.58
C PHE A 147 -9.89 -15.63 -9.03
N ARG A 148 -9.65 -16.74 -9.74
CA ARG A 148 -8.72 -17.79 -9.31
C ARG A 148 -7.32 -17.24 -9.09
N GLU A 149 -6.84 -16.38 -9.99
CA GLU A 149 -5.54 -15.73 -9.91
C GLU A 149 -5.36 -14.79 -8.70
N GLN A 150 -6.45 -14.36 -8.07
CA GLN A 150 -6.40 -13.47 -6.90
C GLN A 150 -6.36 -14.24 -5.57
N ILE A 151 -6.52 -15.58 -5.61
CA ILE A 151 -6.55 -16.41 -4.40
C ILE A 151 -5.11 -16.74 -4.00
N PRO A 152 -4.65 -16.30 -2.81
CA PRO A 152 -3.31 -16.61 -2.36
C PRO A 152 -3.12 -18.11 -2.17
N THR A 153 -2.03 -18.66 -2.71
CA THR A 153 -1.59 -20.03 -2.41
C THR A 153 -1.23 -20.18 -0.93
N GLU A 154 -1.39 -21.39 -0.40
CA GLU A 154 -0.95 -21.68 0.96
C GLU A 154 0.57 -21.73 1.02
N GLN A 155 1.15 -21.06 2.03
CA GLN A 155 2.58 -21.06 2.24
C GLN A 155 2.91 -21.92 3.47
N PRO A 156 3.86 -22.87 3.37
CA PRO A 156 4.33 -23.60 4.54
C PRO A 156 4.98 -22.62 5.51
N LEU A 157 4.74 -22.81 6.80
CA LEU A 157 5.36 -21.99 7.84
C LEU A 157 6.84 -22.33 7.93
N LYS A 158 7.68 -21.32 7.73
CA LYS A 158 9.13 -21.43 7.88
C LYS A 158 9.55 -21.16 9.33
N SER A 159 10.65 -21.77 9.72
CA SER A 159 11.41 -21.44 10.93
C SER A 159 12.68 -20.73 10.51
N TYR A 160 13.07 -19.72 11.26
CA TYR A 160 14.28 -18.94 11.03
C TYR A 160 15.08 -18.90 12.34
N PRO A 161 16.43 -18.91 12.28
CA PRO A 161 17.25 -18.68 13.45
C PRO A 161 16.89 -17.34 14.10
N SER A 162 16.90 -17.25 15.43
CA SER A 162 16.61 -16.01 16.15
C SER A 162 17.51 -15.90 17.37
N ALA A 163 17.99 -14.70 17.66
CA ALA A 163 18.81 -14.46 18.83
C ALA A 163 17.96 -14.54 20.11
N THR A 164 18.58 -14.97 21.22
CA THR A 164 17.91 -15.18 22.51
C THR A 164 17.91 -13.96 23.42
N LYS A 165 18.76 -12.95 23.15
CA LYS A 165 18.87 -11.73 23.94
C LYS A 165 18.52 -10.51 23.11
N THR A 166 17.46 -9.84 23.50
CA THR A 166 16.99 -8.57 22.95
C THR A 166 16.87 -7.55 24.09
N ASN A 167 17.18 -6.29 23.81
CA ASN A 167 17.14 -5.20 24.80
C ASN A 167 16.26 -4.03 24.34
N ARG A 168 15.82 -4.05 23.07
CA ARG A 168 14.95 -3.05 22.46
C ARG A 168 13.68 -3.74 22.01
N THR A 169 12.55 -3.06 22.10
CA THR A 169 11.25 -3.62 21.72
C THR A 169 10.58 -2.73 20.69
N MET A 170 10.06 -3.32 19.62
CA MET A 170 9.22 -2.66 18.63
C MET A 170 7.98 -3.51 18.32
N ILE A 171 6.92 -2.86 17.85
CA ILE A 171 5.65 -3.52 17.54
C ILE A 171 5.68 -4.01 16.09
N ALA A 172 5.49 -5.29 15.84
CA ALA A 172 5.31 -5.83 14.50
C ALA A 172 3.87 -5.64 14.03
N PHE A 173 3.63 -4.72 13.09
CA PHE A 173 2.32 -4.59 12.48
C PHE A 173 2.05 -5.74 11.52
N ARG A 174 1.07 -6.59 11.87
CA ARG A 174 0.84 -7.87 11.18
C ARG A 174 0.12 -7.71 9.84
N GLY A 175 -0.69 -6.66 9.71
CA GLY A 175 -1.56 -6.42 8.57
C GLY A 175 -2.72 -7.43 8.48
N CYS A 176 -3.86 -6.99 7.94
CA CYS A 176 -5.07 -7.81 7.86
C CYS A 176 -4.94 -9.00 6.89
N VAL A 177 -4.52 -8.75 5.65
CA VAL A 177 -4.36 -9.79 4.61
C VAL A 177 -3.00 -10.48 4.71
N GLN A 178 -1.95 -9.74 5.09
CA GLN A 178 -0.59 -10.27 5.14
C GLN A 178 -0.46 -11.43 6.12
N GLN A 179 -0.99 -11.30 7.34
CA GLN A 179 -0.93 -12.35 8.36
C GLN A 179 -1.55 -13.69 7.93
N THR A 180 -2.44 -13.67 6.93
CA THR A 180 -3.10 -14.88 6.41
C THR A 180 -2.51 -15.37 5.10
N ALA A 181 -2.08 -14.45 4.22
CA ALA A 181 -1.61 -14.78 2.88
C ALA A 181 -0.09 -15.03 2.82
N THR A 182 0.69 -14.33 3.64
CA THR A 182 2.16 -14.40 3.70
C THR A 182 2.63 -14.41 5.17
N PRO A 183 2.27 -15.46 5.93
CA PRO A 183 2.55 -15.51 7.36
C PRO A 183 4.04 -15.51 7.71
N ASN A 184 4.91 -15.83 6.73
CA ASN A 184 6.36 -15.89 6.93
C ASN A 184 7.03 -14.51 7.00
N THR A 185 6.42 -13.45 6.47
CA THR A 185 7.03 -12.11 6.42
C THR A 185 7.34 -11.55 7.82
N VAL A 186 6.37 -11.60 8.74
CA VAL A 186 6.57 -11.10 10.11
C VAL A 186 7.54 -12.00 10.88
N LYS A 187 7.53 -13.32 10.64
CA LYS A 187 8.48 -14.25 11.25
C LYS A 187 9.92 -13.97 10.78
N ALA A 188 10.11 -13.73 9.50
CA ALA A 188 11.40 -13.37 8.93
C ALA A 188 11.90 -12.03 9.49
N ALA A 189 11.02 -11.03 9.61
CA ALA A 189 11.35 -9.76 10.23
C ALA A 189 11.77 -9.90 11.70
N LYS A 190 11.06 -10.72 12.49
CA LYS A 190 11.42 -11.06 13.87
C LYS A 190 12.82 -11.66 13.96
N ALA A 191 13.09 -12.66 13.13
CA ALA A 191 14.38 -13.33 13.09
C ALA A 191 15.53 -12.37 12.76
N VAL A 192 15.40 -11.57 11.70
CA VAL A 192 16.44 -10.61 11.29
C VAL A 192 16.67 -9.56 12.37
N LEU A 193 15.61 -8.93 12.90
CA LEU A 193 15.75 -7.87 13.90
C LEU A 193 16.23 -8.39 15.26
N SER A 194 15.94 -9.65 15.61
CA SER A 194 16.47 -10.23 16.87
C SER A 194 18.00 -10.28 16.90
N HIS A 195 18.65 -10.54 15.76
CA HIS A 195 20.12 -10.52 15.65
C HIS A 195 20.73 -9.13 15.80
N LEU A 196 19.90 -8.08 15.69
CA LEU A 196 20.28 -6.69 15.93
C LEU A 196 19.83 -6.21 17.33
N GLY A 197 19.49 -7.14 18.23
CA GLY A 197 19.06 -6.85 19.60
C GLY A 197 17.62 -6.31 19.72
N ILE A 198 16.84 -6.34 18.65
CA ILE A 198 15.47 -5.80 18.62
C ILE A 198 14.44 -6.92 18.65
N GLU A 199 13.62 -6.94 19.70
CA GLU A 199 12.45 -7.79 19.81
C GLU A 199 11.26 -7.18 19.07
N LEU A 200 10.70 -7.95 18.15
CA LEU A 200 9.43 -7.63 17.50
C LEU A 200 8.27 -8.33 18.20
N ILE A 201 7.44 -7.56 18.91
CA ILE A 201 6.24 -8.07 19.59
C ILE A 201 5.00 -7.98 18.69
N GLU A 202 4.14 -8.98 18.74
CA GLU A 202 2.86 -8.98 18.02
C GLU A 202 1.73 -8.62 18.98
N VAL A 203 0.88 -7.66 18.59
CA VAL A 203 -0.22 -7.19 19.42
C VAL A 203 -1.54 -7.75 18.90
N ALA A 204 -2.23 -8.59 19.69
CA ALA A 204 -3.40 -9.32 19.22
C ALA A 204 -4.61 -8.42 18.94
N GLN A 205 -4.71 -7.26 19.58
CA GLN A 205 -5.88 -6.38 19.53
C GLN A 205 -5.86 -5.41 18.34
N GLU A 206 -4.73 -5.28 17.63
CA GLU A 206 -4.63 -4.42 16.45
C GLU A 206 -5.49 -4.95 15.29
N GLY A 207 -6.00 -4.04 14.45
CA GLY A 207 -6.88 -4.34 13.33
C GLY A 207 -6.23 -4.11 11.96
N CYS A 208 -7.07 -4.02 10.93
CA CYS A 208 -6.65 -3.49 9.63
C CYS A 208 -6.17 -2.04 9.77
N CYS A 209 -5.25 -1.62 8.90
CA CYS A 209 -4.76 -0.24 8.86
C CYS A 209 -5.77 0.77 8.28
N GLY A 210 -6.87 0.34 7.64
CA GLY A 210 -7.83 1.21 6.96
C GLY A 210 -7.72 1.26 5.44
N ALA A 211 -6.58 0.83 4.86
CA ALA A 211 -6.28 1.02 3.43
C ALA A 211 -7.36 0.47 2.50
N VAL A 212 -7.80 -0.77 2.74
CA VAL A 212 -8.84 -1.45 1.94
C VAL A 212 -10.17 -0.68 1.95
N ASN A 213 -10.55 -0.12 3.09
CA ASN A 213 -11.78 0.65 3.23
C ASN A 213 -11.66 2.00 2.51
N LEU A 214 -10.51 2.68 2.63
CA LEU A 214 -10.25 3.94 1.92
C LEU A 214 -10.27 3.76 0.39
N HIS A 215 -9.68 2.69 -0.13
CA HIS A 215 -9.73 2.39 -1.58
C HIS A 215 -11.16 2.26 -2.14
N LEU A 216 -12.12 1.93 -1.28
CA LEU A 216 -13.52 1.72 -1.61
C LEU A 216 -14.45 2.78 -1.00
N SER A 217 -13.90 3.96 -0.66
CA SER A 217 -14.64 5.13 -0.17
C SER A 217 -15.37 4.93 1.17
N GLU A 218 -14.97 3.95 1.98
CA GLU A 218 -15.53 3.68 3.32
C GLU A 218 -14.73 4.41 4.42
N HIS A 219 -14.74 5.75 4.33
CA HIS A 219 -13.95 6.65 5.19
C HIS A 219 -14.24 6.49 6.68
N GLU A 220 -15.51 6.47 7.08
CA GLU A 220 -15.90 6.34 8.49
C GLU A 220 -15.31 5.07 9.13
N ARG A 221 -15.28 3.96 8.38
CA ARG A 221 -14.69 2.71 8.86
C ARG A 221 -13.19 2.78 8.99
N ALA A 222 -12.53 3.42 8.03
CA ALA A 222 -11.09 3.64 8.10
C ALA A 222 -10.73 4.50 9.32
N VAL A 223 -11.53 5.54 9.62
CA VAL A 223 -11.40 6.36 10.83
C VAL A 223 -11.52 5.51 12.09
N GLN A 224 -12.53 4.65 12.19
CA GLN A 224 -12.68 3.76 13.36
C GLN A 224 -11.54 2.75 13.50
N GLN A 225 -11.04 2.22 12.38
CA GLN A 225 -9.87 1.32 12.38
C GLN A 225 -8.59 2.05 12.84
N ALA A 226 -8.37 3.27 12.35
CA ALA A 226 -7.24 4.11 12.76
C ALA A 226 -7.29 4.42 14.27
N LYS A 227 -8.44 4.87 14.78
CA LYS A 227 -8.66 5.15 16.21
C LYS A 227 -8.35 3.92 17.08
N ARG A 228 -8.89 2.76 16.72
CA ARG A 228 -8.62 1.49 17.42
C ARG A 228 -7.14 1.15 17.44
N ASN A 229 -6.45 1.24 16.30
CA ASN A 229 -5.03 0.92 16.23
C ASN A 229 -4.20 1.89 17.07
N ILE A 230 -4.52 3.18 17.04
CA ILE A 230 -3.90 4.18 17.91
C ILE A 230 -4.06 3.79 19.37
N ASP A 231 -5.29 3.50 19.83
CA ASP A 231 -5.55 3.13 21.24
C ASP A 231 -4.80 1.87 21.70
N VAL A 232 -4.56 0.94 20.77
CA VAL A 232 -3.81 -0.29 21.01
C VAL A 232 -2.31 0.00 21.09
N TRP A 233 -1.73 0.62 20.06
CA TRP A 233 -0.29 0.88 19.99
C TRP A 233 0.18 1.87 21.04
N TRP A 234 -0.65 2.87 21.38
CA TRP A 234 -0.32 3.90 22.36
C TRP A 234 0.15 3.29 23.69
N ARG A 235 -0.54 2.24 24.15
CA ARG A 235 -0.21 1.52 25.39
C ARG A 235 1.21 0.95 25.36
N TYR A 236 1.63 0.39 24.22
CA TYR A 236 2.95 -0.22 24.09
C TYR A 236 4.05 0.84 23.91
N LEU A 237 3.76 1.93 23.21
CA LEU A 237 4.69 3.06 23.08
C LEU A 237 4.95 3.72 24.44
N GLU A 238 3.92 3.88 25.28
CA GLU A 238 4.07 4.37 26.66
C GLU A 238 4.92 3.45 27.55
N HIS A 239 4.99 2.15 27.23
CA HIS A 239 5.80 1.16 27.94
C HIS A 239 7.16 0.91 27.25
N GLY A 240 7.62 1.83 26.40
CA GLY A 240 8.98 1.82 25.87
C GLY A 240 9.15 1.15 24.51
N ALA A 241 8.09 0.73 23.82
CA ALA A 241 8.22 0.29 22.45
C ALA A 241 8.70 1.46 21.56
N GLU A 242 9.75 1.24 20.78
CA GLU A 242 10.45 2.32 20.09
C GLU A 242 9.79 2.73 18.77
N ALA A 243 9.13 1.78 18.09
CA ALA A 243 8.54 1.94 16.77
C ALA A 243 7.41 0.93 16.48
N ILE A 244 6.62 1.21 15.46
CA ILE A 244 5.65 0.30 14.83
C ILE A 244 6.23 -0.10 13.48
N VAL A 245 6.67 -1.34 13.36
CA VAL A 245 7.39 -1.87 12.21
C VAL A 245 6.43 -2.44 11.19
N MET A 246 6.58 -1.97 9.95
CA MET A 246 5.69 -2.29 8.84
C MET A 246 6.45 -3.07 7.79
N SER A 247 5.81 -4.14 7.29
CA SER A 247 6.30 -4.99 6.21
C SER A 247 5.41 -4.95 4.97
N ALA A 248 4.37 -4.11 4.98
CA ALA A 248 3.57 -3.81 3.81
C ALA A 248 3.52 -2.30 3.61
N SER A 249 4.22 -1.80 2.59
CA SER A 249 4.30 -0.36 2.32
C SER A 249 2.93 0.29 2.07
N GLY A 250 1.93 -0.47 1.60
CA GLY A 250 0.54 0.01 1.49
C GLY A 250 -0.13 0.30 2.84
N CYS A 251 0.18 -0.50 3.87
CA CYS A 251 -0.24 -0.19 5.23
C CYS A 251 0.52 1.02 5.77
N GLY A 252 1.82 1.12 5.45
CA GLY A 252 2.65 2.21 5.92
C GLY A 252 2.23 3.58 5.45
N VAL A 253 1.96 3.75 4.15
CA VAL A 253 1.46 5.04 3.64
C VAL A 253 0.14 5.42 4.33
N THR A 254 -0.75 4.44 4.54
CA THR A 254 -2.04 4.69 5.20
C THR A 254 -1.87 5.14 6.65
N ILE A 255 -0.98 4.50 7.40
CA ILE A 255 -0.70 4.86 8.81
C ILE A 255 -0.03 6.25 8.87
N LYS A 256 0.86 6.57 7.93
CA LYS A 256 1.46 7.91 7.82
C LYS A 256 0.42 9.01 7.56
N ASP A 257 -0.68 8.68 6.89
CA ASP A 257 -1.78 9.60 6.60
C ASP A 257 -2.86 9.68 7.71
N TYR A 258 -2.71 8.94 8.82
CA TYR A 258 -3.64 9.02 9.95
C TYR A 258 -3.89 10.44 10.47
N PRO A 259 -2.89 11.34 10.59
CA PRO A 259 -3.13 12.72 11.03
C PRO A 259 -4.13 13.48 10.16
N GLN A 260 -4.11 13.22 8.85
CA GLN A 260 -5.01 13.82 7.87
C GLN A 260 -6.38 13.17 7.95
N LEU A 261 -6.43 11.83 8.03
CA LEU A 261 -7.68 11.08 8.19
C LEU A 261 -8.45 11.44 9.46
N LEU A 262 -7.74 11.85 10.52
CA LEU A 262 -8.28 12.14 11.84
C LEU A 262 -8.38 13.65 12.13
N VAL A 263 -8.37 14.50 11.09
CA VAL A 263 -8.43 15.96 11.25
C VAL A 263 -9.60 16.45 12.10
N GLU A 264 -10.76 15.77 12.01
CA GLU A 264 -11.98 16.06 12.78
C GLU A 264 -11.96 15.53 14.22
N SER A 265 -10.89 14.86 14.64
CA SER A 265 -10.76 14.26 15.97
C SER A 265 -9.46 14.72 16.64
N PRO A 266 -9.39 15.94 17.22
CA PRO A 266 -8.16 16.52 17.75
C PRO A 266 -7.36 15.59 18.69
N TYR A 267 -8.04 14.94 19.64
CA TYR A 267 -7.45 13.96 20.56
C TYR A 267 -6.71 12.82 19.85
N TYR A 268 -7.29 12.30 18.77
CA TYR A 268 -6.71 11.22 17.97
C TYR A 268 -5.70 11.74 16.95
N ARG A 269 -5.89 12.95 16.43
CA ARG A 269 -4.97 13.60 15.49
C ARG A 269 -3.59 13.80 16.10
N GLU A 270 -3.54 14.29 17.34
CA GLU A 270 -2.27 14.49 18.06
C GLU A 270 -1.51 13.18 18.23
N ARG A 271 -2.20 12.11 18.64
CA ARG A 271 -1.61 10.78 18.74
C ARG A 271 -1.22 10.22 17.37
N ALA A 272 -2.03 10.46 16.35
CA ALA A 272 -1.76 10.03 14.99
C ALA A 272 -0.46 10.64 14.44
N LEU A 273 -0.09 11.87 14.84
CA LEU A 273 1.20 12.48 14.45
C LEU A 273 2.37 11.66 15.00
N VAL A 274 2.31 11.30 16.28
CA VAL A 274 3.33 10.45 16.92
C VAL A 274 3.35 9.05 16.31
N ILE A 275 2.19 8.44 16.09
CA ILE A 275 2.08 7.13 15.44
C ILE A 275 2.66 7.18 14.02
N ALA A 276 2.35 8.21 13.24
CA ALA A 276 2.92 8.38 11.91
C ALA A 276 4.44 8.51 11.98
N GLU A 277 5.01 9.24 12.93
CA GLU A 277 6.46 9.33 13.11
C GLU A 277 7.08 7.97 13.47
N LYS A 278 6.46 7.26 14.42
CA LYS A 278 6.88 5.97 14.97
C LYS A 278 6.64 4.78 14.03
N ALA A 279 5.77 4.92 13.04
CA ALA A 279 5.53 3.94 12.01
C ALA A 279 6.73 3.90 11.05
N LYS A 280 7.48 2.81 11.03
CA LYS A 280 8.72 2.65 10.25
C LYS A 280 8.63 1.46 9.30
N ASP A 281 9.05 1.67 8.05
CA ASP A 281 9.33 0.56 7.15
C ASP A 281 10.55 -0.23 7.65
N LEU A 282 10.59 -1.54 7.40
CA LEU A 282 11.73 -2.39 7.76
C LEU A 282 13.07 -1.84 7.22
N SER A 283 13.08 -1.23 6.04
CA SER A 283 14.31 -0.63 5.49
C SER A 283 14.74 0.63 6.25
N GLU A 284 13.82 1.42 6.81
CA GLU A 284 14.21 2.56 7.67
C GLU A 284 14.90 2.08 8.94
N ILE A 285 14.37 1.01 9.54
CA ILE A 285 14.97 0.40 10.73
C ILE A 285 16.35 -0.16 10.39
N LEU A 286 16.45 -1.04 9.40
CA LEU A 286 17.73 -1.67 9.03
C LEU A 286 18.80 -0.66 8.58
N LEU A 287 18.42 0.45 7.96
CA LEU A 287 19.40 1.48 7.57
C LEU A 287 20.10 2.11 8.79
N ALA A 288 19.40 2.19 9.92
CA ALA A 288 19.90 2.80 11.16
C ALA A 288 20.75 1.83 12.01
N GLU A 289 20.78 0.54 11.68
CA GLU A 289 21.50 -0.49 12.43
C GLU A 289 22.83 -0.86 11.74
N ASP A 290 23.71 -1.47 12.52
CA ASP A 290 24.96 -2.06 12.00
C ASP A 290 24.68 -3.44 11.41
N LEU A 291 24.45 -3.47 10.10
CA LEU A 291 24.12 -4.68 9.35
C LEU A 291 25.25 -5.72 9.29
N THR A 292 26.49 -5.36 9.69
CA THR A 292 27.61 -6.32 9.76
C THR A 292 27.44 -7.33 10.90
N GLN A 293 26.55 -7.05 11.86
CA GLN A 293 26.23 -7.96 12.96
C GLN A 293 25.31 -9.12 12.52
N LEU A 294 24.69 -9.03 11.35
CA LEU A 294 23.84 -10.10 10.83
C LEU A 294 24.72 -11.26 10.33
N PRO A 295 24.54 -12.49 10.86
CA PRO A 295 25.30 -13.66 10.42
C PRO A 295 24.70 -14.18 9.10
N LEU A 296 25.04 -13.53 7.98
CA LEU A 296 24.49 -13.85 6.66
C LEU A 296 25.45 -14.75 5.87
N LYS A 297 24.90 -15.85 5.36
CA LYS A 297 25.56 -16.67 4.34
C LYS A 297 25.75 -15.87 3.06
N THR A 298 26.91 -16.07 2.42
CA THR A 298 27.10 -15.59 1.05
C THR A 298 26.16 -16.36 0.12
N SER A 299 25.47 -15.64 -0.77
CA SER A 299 24.57 -16.21 -1.76
C SER A 299 24.81 -15.55 -3.10
N ASN A 300 24.91 -16.37 -4.15
CA ASN A 300 24.99 -15.93 -5.54
C ASN A 300 23.59 -15.85 -6.19
N GLU A 301 22.51 -16.00 -5.41
CA GLU A 301 21.13 -15.88 -5.90
C GLU A 301 20.88 -14.44 -6.37
N ARG A 302 20.61 -14.28 -7.67
CA ARG A 302 20.31 -12.99 -8.28
C ARG A 302 18.81 -12.77 -8.37
N VAL A 303 18.32 -11.71 -7.76
CA VAL A 303 16.88 -11.43 -7.66
C VAL A 303 16.51 -10.13 -8.38
N ALA A 304 15.30 -10.09 -8.93
CA ALA A 304 14.71 -8.83 -9.37
C ALA A 304 14.02 -8.16 -8.18
N VAL A 305 14.51 -6.99 -7.79
CA VAL A 305 13.91 -6.19 -6.72
C VAL A 305 12.81 -5.31 -7.30
N HIS A 306 11.57 -5.45 -6.81
CA HIS A 306 10.47 -4.56 -7.12
C HIS A 306 10.20 -3.61 -5.95
N CYS A 307 10.42 -2.31 -6.15
CA CYS A 307 10.01 -1.30 -5.18
C CYS A 307 8.53 -0.92 -5.38
N PRO A 308 7.62 -1.15 -4.41
CA PRO A 308 6.21 -0.80 -4.55
C PRO A 308 5.99 0.70 -4.72
N CYS A 309 4.99 1.12 -5.51
CA CYS A 309 4.67 2.55 -5.68
C CYS A 309 4.33 3.27 -4.37
N THR A 310 3.71 2.58 -3.40
CA THR A 310 3.44 3.13 -2.06
C THR A 310 4.72 3.36 -1.26
N LEU A 311 5.77 2.58 -1.49
CA LEU A 311 7.10 2.80 -0.90
C LEU A 311 7.85 3.93 -1.64
N GLN A 312 7.78 3.95 -2.96
CA GLN A 312 8.44 4.95 -3.80
C GLN A 312 7.89 6.35 -3.61
N HIS A 313 6.56 6.51 -3.63
CA HIS A 313 5.91 7.82 -3.75
C HIS A 313 5.17 8.24 -2.48
N GLY A 314 4.51 7.28 -1.81
CA GLY A 314 3.80 7.55 -0.57
C GLY A 314 4.75 7.74 0.61
N MET A 315 5.54 6.70 0.90
CA MET A 315 6.54 6.72 1.97
C MET A 315 7.81 7.48 1.59
N LYS A 316 8.05 7.69 0.28
CA LYS A 316 9.27 8.34 -0.26
C LYS A 316 10.57 7.67 0.20
N ASN A 317 10.55 6.34 0.29
CA ASN A 317 11.62 5.55 0.91
C ASN A 317 12.34 4.62 -0.08
N LYS A 318 12.32 4.96 -1.37
CA LYS A 318 12.91 4.16 -2.46
C LYS A 318 14.42 3.95 -2.27
N GLU A 319 15.15 5.03 -2.03
CA GLU A 319 16.61 4.98 -1.96
C GLU A 319 17.10 4.21 -0.74
N THR A 320 16.49 4.43 0.43
CA THR A 320 16.71 3.64 1.65
C THR A 320 16.51 2.15 1.40
N TYR A 321 15.42 1.78 0.72
CA TYR A 321 15.11 0.40 0.41
C TYR A 321 16.21 -0.27 -0.44
N TYR A 322 16.67 0.39 -1.49
CA TYR A 322 17.75 -0.14 -2.34
C TYR A 322 19.11 -0.15 -1.64
N GLU A 323 19.40 0.88 -0.84
CA GLU A 323 20.65 0.97 -0.08
C GLU A 323 20.76 -0.15 0.96
N VAL A 324 19.68 -0.46 1.68
CA VAL A 324 19.65 -1.58 2.62
C VAL A 324 19.89 -2.90 1.92
N LEU A 325 19.20 -3.17 0.81
CA LEU A 325 19.42 -4.40 0.04
C LEU A 325 20.86 -4.53 -0.46
N ARG A 326 21.48 -3.42 -0.88
CA ARG A 326 22.89 -3.38 -1.29
C ARG A 326 23.82 -3.70 -0.12
N ARG A 327 23.60 -3.09 1.06
CA ARG A 327 24.40 -3.36 2.28
C ARG A 327 24.28 -4.79 2.76
N LEU A 328 23.12 -5.42 2.54
CA LEU A 328 22.87 -6.83 2.86
C LEU A 328 23.40 -7.81 1.80
N GLY A 329 24.14 -7.32 0.79
CA GLY A 329 24.71 -8.18 -0.25
C GLY A 329 23.67 -8.84 -1.15
N VAL A 330 22.53 -8.18 -1.40
CA VAL A 330 21.54 -8.69 -2.37
C VAL A 330 22.00 -8.36 -3.78
N GLU A 331 22.34 -9.38 -4.56
CA GLU A 331 22.63 -9.25 -5.98
C GLU A 331 21.33 -9.00 -6.77
N GLN A 332 21.28 -7.87 -7.46
CA GLN A 332 20.10 -7.44 -8.21
C GLN A 332 20.30 -7.66 -9.70
N THR A 333 19.32 -8.27 -10.35
CA THR A 333 19.32 -8.34 -11.82
C THR A 333 18.99 -7.00 -12.45
N ARG A 334 19.39 -6.84 -13.72
CA ARG A 334 19.00 -5.69 -14.53
C ARG A 334 17.48 -5.71 -14.73
N LYS A 335 16.86 -4.53 -14.61
CA LYS A 335 15.45 -4.28 -14.92
C LYS A 335 15.28 -2.88 -15.50
N SER A 336 14.30 -2.72 -16.37
CA SER A 336 13.84 -1.42 -16.87
C SER A 336 12.63 -0.92 -16.06
N GLU A 337 12.18 0.30 -16.35
CA GLU A 337 10.88 0.83 -15.91
C GLU A 337 10.54 0.64 -14.42
N ASP A 338 11.54 0.82 -13.54
CA ASP A 338 11.42 0.55 -12.11
C ASP A 338 10.28 1.33 -11.42
N HIS A 339 9.99 2.53 -11.93
CA HIS A 339 8.93 3.41 -11.46
C HIS A 339 7.49 2.89 -11.71
N LEU A 340 7.30 1.91 -12.60
CA LEU A 340 5.94 1.45 -12.94
C LEU A 340 5.24 0.76 -11.77
N CYS A 341 3.92 0.92 -11.71
CA CYS A 341 3.06 0.18 -10.79
C CYS A 341 2.93 -1.29 -11.25
N CYS A 342 2.78 -2.22 -10.30
CA CYS A 342 2.48 -3.62 -10.62
C CYS A 342 1.04 -3.87 -11.07
N GLY A 343 0.10 -2.94 -10.84
CA GLY A 343 -1.32 -3.09 -11.17
C GLY A 343 -2.22 -3.49 -10.00
N SER A 344 -1.69 -4.05 -8.91
CA SER A 344 -2.51 -4.52 -7.77
C SER A 344 -3.32 -3.42 -7.08
N ALA A 345 -2.65 -2.33 -6.67
CA ALA A 345 -3.21 -1.18 -5.94
C ALA A 345 -4.30 -1.54 -4.90
N GLY A 346 -4.01 -2.53 -4.04
CA GLY A 346 -4.91 -2.97 -3.00
C GLY A 346 -6.08 -3.76 -3.57
N THR A 347 -7.26 -3.14 -3.65
CA THR A 347 -8.48 -3.76 -4.20
C THR A 347 -8.65 -3.48 -5.70
N TYR A 348 -7.80 -2.66 -6.31
CA TYR A 348 -7.95 -2.24 -7.70
C TYR A 348 -8.03 -3.40 -8.68
N SER A 349 -7.19 -4.43 -8.51
CA SER A 349 -7.20 -5.62 -9.38
C SER A 349 -8.54 -6.36 -9.41
N LEU A 350 -9.38 -6.21 -8.37
CA LEU A 350 -10.71 -6.80 -8.30
C LEU A 350 -11.76 -6.01 -9.08
N PHE A 351 -11.60 -4.68 -9.16
CA PHE A 351 -12.59 -3.78 -9.75
C PHE A 351 -12.18 -3.22 -11.12
N GLN A 352 -10.91 -3.40 -11.52
CA GLN A 352 -10.34 -2.98 -12.81
C GLN A 352 -9.43 -4.09 -13.38
N PRO A 353 -9.95 -5.33 -13.57
CA PRO A 353 -9.11 -6.49 -13.85
C PRO A 353 -8.34 -6.38 -15.17
N GLU A 354 -8.95 -5.84 -16.24
CA GLU A 354 -8.30 -5.73 -17.55
C GLU A 354 -7.08 -4.80 -17.49
N LEU A 355 -7.26 -3.60 -16.92
CA LEU A 355 -6.19 -2.61 -16.80
C LEU A 355 -5.11 -3.04 -15.79
N SER A 356 -5.51 -3.70 -14.71
CA SER A 356 -4.58 -4.32 -13.76
C SER A 356 -3.68 -5.36 -14.45
N GLN A 357 -4.23 -6.21 -15.31
CA GLN A 357 -3.48 -7.24 -16.01
C GLN A 357 -2.55 -6.68 -17.09
N GLN A 358 -2.93 -5.59 -17.75
CA GLN A 358 -2.05 -4.86 -18.68
C GLN A 358 -0.82 -4.31 -17.95
N LEU A 359 -1.03 -3.64 -16.81
CA LEU A 359 0.05 -3.11 -15.97
C LEU A 359 0.94 -4.23 -15.42
N LEU A 360 0.34 -5.33 -14.98
CA LEU A 360 1.07 -6.52 -14.52
C LEU A 360 1.96 -7.08 -15.62
N LYS A 361 1.43 -7.27 -16.83
CA LYS A 361 2.19 -7.78 -17.98
C LYS A 361 3.41 -6.91 -18.28
N ARG A 362 3.24 -5.59 -18.30
CA ARG A 362 4.34 -4.64 -18.53
C ARG A 362 5.38 -4.71 -17.41
N LYS A 363 4.95 -4.72 -16.15
CA LYS A 363 5.86 -4.83 -14.99
C LYS A 363 6.62 -6.15 -14.99
N MET A 364 5.96 -7.28 -15.28
CA MET A 364 6.60 -8.59 -15.33
C MET A 364 7.67 -8.65 -16.43
N LYS A 365 7.38 -8.12 -17.62
CA LYS A 365 8.38 -8.01 -18.70
C LYS A 365 9.64 -7.29 -18.21
N ALA A 366 9.48 -6.15 -17.54
CA ALA A 366 10.59 -5.35 -17.03
C ALA A 366 11.38 -6.04 -15.91
N LEU A 367 10.70 -6.77 -15.01
CA LEU A 367 11.35 -7.52 -13.92
C LEU A 367 12.08 -8.78 -14.41
N SER A 368 11.67 -9.36 -15.53
CA SER A 368 12.26 -10.57 -16.10
C SER A 368 13.46 -10.31 -17.02
N GLU A 369 13.82 -9.06 -17.34
CA GLU A 369 14.87 -8.74 -18.32
C GLU A 369 16.26 -9.31 -18.01
N GLY A 370 16.58 -9.49 -16.74
CA GLY A 370 17.86 -10.01 -16.29
C GLY A 370 17.83 -11.47 -15.83
N ASP A 371 16.81 -12.23 -16.22
CA ASP A 371 16.61 -13.65 -15.88
C ASP A 371 16.81 -13.94 -14.37
N PRO A 372 16.02 -13.27 -13.49
CA PRO A 372 16.18 -13.44 -12.05
C PRO A 372 15.77 -14.83 -11.58
N GLU A 373 16.42 -15.33 -10.53
CA GLU A 373 16.04 -16.58 -9.85
C GLU A 373 14.83 -16.39 -8.92
N GLY A 374 14.51 -15.14 -8.58
CA GLY A 374 13.34 -14.78 -7.78
C GLY A 374 13.03 -13.28 -7.86
N ILE A 375 11.81 -12.92 -7.49
CA ILE A 375 11.39 -11.52 -7.37
C ILE A 375 11.15 -11.21 -5.89
N VAL A 376 11.68 -10.09 -5.41
CA VAL A 376 11.43 -9.60 -4.05
C VAL A 376 10.71 -8.27 -4.06
N THR A 377 9.83 -8.06 -3.08
CA THR A 377 9.06 -6.81 -2.92
C THR A 377 8.78 -6.50 -1.45
N ALA A 378 8.32 -5.29 -1.16
CA ALA A 378 8.01 -4.77 0.19
C ALA A 378 6.50 -4.54 0.42
N ASN A 379 5.64 -5.19 -0.36
CA ASN A 379 4.20 -5.03 -0.22
C ASN A 379 3.45 -6.30 -0.63
N ILE A 380 2.58 -6.77 0.27
CA ILE A 380 1.76 -7.97 0.08
C ILE A 380 0.91 -7.93 -1.21
N GLY A 381 0.29 -6.79 -1.52
CA GLY A 381 -0.52 -6.66 -2.75
C GLY A 381 0.32 -6.88 -4.01
N CYS A 382 1.53 -6.30 -4.03
CA CYS A 382 2.48 -6.51 -5.11
C CYS A 382 2.98 -7.97 -5.16
N GLN A 383 3.28 -8.56 -4.00
CA GLN A 383 3.79 -9.93 -3.90
C GLN A 383 2.80 -10.93 -4.49
N LEU A 384 1.53 -10.87 -4.08
CA LEU A 384 0.48 -11.77 -4.59
C LEU A 384 0.20 -11.54 -6.07
N HIS A 385 0.14 -10.27 -6.50
CA HIS A 385 -0.22 -9.94 -7.86
C HIS A 385 0.88 -10.25 -8.88
N LEU A 386 2.15 -10.05 -8.51
CA LEU A 386 3.28 -10.50 -9.33
C LEU A 386 3.35 -12.03 -9.32
N GLY A 387 3.15 -12.65 -8.16
CA GLY A 387 3.19 -14.11 -7.98
C GLY A 387 2.13 -14.87 -8.77
N SER A 388 1.03 -14.25 -9.18
CA SER A 388 0.00 -14.92 -10.00
C SER A 388 0.44 -15.17 -11.45
N LYS A 389 1.50 -14.49 -11.93
CA LYS A 389 2.02 -14.61 -13.30
C LYS A 389 3.53 -14.89 -13.38
N ALA A 390 4.27 -14.72 -12.28
CA ALA A 390 5.69 -14.98 -12.25
C ALA A 390 6.00 -16.47 -12.45
N GLN A 391 7.03 -16.75 -13.25
CA GLN A 391 7.58 -18.10 -13.44
C GLN A 391 8.62 -18.46 -12.36
N VAL A 392 9.04 -17.46 -11.58
CA VAL A 392 10.01 -17.58 -10.49
C VAL A 392 9.35 -17.18 -9.17
N PRO A 393 9.85 -17.65 -8.02
CA PRO A 393 9.26 -17.33 -6.72
C PRO A 393 9.17 -15.82 -6.47
N VAL A 394 8.03 -15.37 -5.94
CA VAL A 394 7.83 -13.99 -5.48
C VAL A 394 7.67 -13.98 -3.97
N LYS A 395 8.61 -13.37 -3.26
CA LYS A 395 8.64 -13.32 -1.79
C LYS A 395 8.81 -11.91 -1.25
N HIS A 396 8.53 -11.70 0.03
CA HIS A 396 8.89 -10.44 0.67
C HIS A 396 10.43 -10.38 0.80
N TRP A 397 11.04 -9.21 0.58
CA TRP A 397 12.50 -9.09 0.60
C TRP A 397 13.13 -9.50 1.94
N ILE A 398 12.46 -9.25 3.07
CA ILE A 398 12.95 -9.69 4.39
C ILE A 398 13.01 -11.21 4.52
N GLU A 399 12.18 -11.96 3.80
CA GLU A 399 12.24 -13.43 3.79
C GLU A 399 13.53 -13.91 3.12
N LEU A 400 13.95 -13.25 2.03
CA LEU A 400 15.24 -13.53 1.39
C LEU A 400 16.41 -13.34 2.36
N ILE A 401 16.36 -12.29 3.19
CA ILE A 401 17.40 -12.02 4.18
C ILE A 401 17.36 -13.06 5.30
N ALA A 402 16.18 -13.39 5.81
CA ALA A 402 16.02 -14.39 6.86
C ALA A 402 16.46 -15.80 6.42
N GLU A 403 16.26 -16.16 5.15
CA GLU A 403 16.74 -17.42 4.55
C GLU A 403 18.28 -17.51 4.52
N ARG A 404 18.98 -16.37 4.57
CA ARG A 404 20.45 -16.29 4.59
C ARG A 404 21.03 -16.31 6.01
N LEU A 405 20.22 -16.23 7.07
CA LEU A 405 20.72 -16.25 8.45
C LEU A 405 21.37 -17.61 8.79
N GLU A 406 22.54 -17.56 9.43
CA GLU A 406 23.17 -18.70 10.08
C GLU A 406 22.61 -18.92 11.49
N ASN A 407 22.83 -20.13 12.03
CA ASN A 407 22.41 -20.50 13.38
C ASN A 407 23.34 -19.90 14.45
#